data_AF-A0AA96QQZ5-F1
#
_entry.id   AF-A0AA96QQZ5-F1
#
_cell.length_a   1.000
_cell.length_b   1.000
_cell.length_c   1.000
_cell.angle_alpha   90.00
_cell.angle_beta   90.00
_cell.angle_gamma   90.00
#
_symmetry.space_group_name_H-M   'P 1'
#
loop_
_entity.id
_entity.type
_entity.pdbx_description
1 polymer ?
#
loop_
_entity_poly.entity_id
_entity_poly.type
_entity_poly.pdbx_seq_one_letter_code
_entity_poly.pdbx_strand_id
1 'polypeptide(L)'
;MPSREELTGRVAAAVGAVLGVPDSATRTTPTLFDLPGFDSLAVVAVLDRLESELDVEVPADLIVPEAFESLESLTDLLAAATATPMTEATP
;
A
#
# COMPACT_ATOMS: atom_id res chain seq x y z
N MET A 1 -13.24 -0.05 10.83
CA MET A 1 -12.25 0.83 10.19
C MET A 1 -10.93 0.62 10.92
N PRO A 2 -9.92 0.00 10.29
CA PRO A 2 -8.59 -0.11 10.88
C PRO A 2 -8.04 1.29 11.17
N SER A 3 -7.32 1.44 12.28
CA SER A 3 -6.66 2.71 12.63
C SER A 3 -5.54 3.01 11.62
N ARG A 4 -5.18 4.29 11.40
CA ARG A 4 -4.08 4.67 10.49
C ARG A 4 -2.78 3.92 10.82
N GLU A 5 -2.45 3.78 12.11
CA GLU A 5 -1.30 2.99 12.58
C GLU A 5 -1.38 1.50 12.22
N GLU A 6 -2.58 0.88 12.30
CA GLU A 6 -2.76 -0.52 11.89
C GLU A 6 -2.55 -0.69 10.39
N LEU A 7 -3.09 0.24 9.60
CA LEU A 7 -2.90 0.28 8.14
C LEU A 7 -1.42 0.43 7.80
N THR A 8 -0.73 1.41 8.38
CA THR A 8 0.72 1.60 8.18
C THR A 8 1.52 0.37 8.60
N GLY A 9 1.11 -0.31 9.67
CA GLY A 9 1.70 -1.58 10.08
C GLY A 9 1.55 -2.68 9.03
N ARG A 10 0.36 -2.82 8.42
CA ARG A 10 0.10 -3.79 7.35
C ARG A 10 0.86 -3.45 6.07
N VAL A 11 0.90 -2.18 5.67
CA VAL A 11 1.69 -1.73 4.50
C VAL A 11 3.16 -2.02 4.70
N ALA A 12 3.74 -1.64 5.85
CA ALA A 12 5.14 -1.92 6.16
C ALA A 12 5.44 -3.43 6.17
N ALA A 13 4.55 -4.24 6.73
CA ALA A 13 4.69 -5.70 6.73
C ALA A 13 4.61 -6.30 5.32
N ALA A 14 3.68 -5.84 4.48
CA ALA A 14 3.52 -6.30 3.10
C ALA A 14 4.74 -5.94 2.24
N VAL A 15 5.19 -4.68 2.33
CA VAL A 15 6.40 -4.20 1.64
C VAL A 15 7.63 -4.97 2.11
N GLY A 16 7.80 -5.14 3.41
CA GLY A 16 8.90 -5.92 3.99
C GLY A 16 8.91 -7.37 3.53
N ALA A 17 7.74 -8.02 3.50
CA ALA A 17 7.60 -9.40 3.04
C ALA A 17 7.92 -9.58 1.55
N VAL A 18 7.53 -8.65 0.69
CA VAL A 18 7.79 -8.69 -0.76
C VAL A 18 9.27 -8.46 -1.06
N LEU A 19 9.88 -7.46 -0.42
CA LEU A 19 11.28 -7.09 -0.64
C LEU A 19 12.26 -7.98 0.15
N GLY A 20 11.77 -8.75 1.12
CA GLY A 20 12.61 -9.50 2.04
C GLY A 20 13.39 -8.61 3.02
N VAL A 21 12.89 -7.40 3.30
CA VAL A 21 13.49 -6.45 4.25
C VAL A 21 12.69 -6.37 5.55
N PRO A 22 13.33 -6.08 6.69
CA PRO A 22 12.61 -5.92 7.95
C PRO A 22 11.66 -4.71 7.91
N ASP A 23 10.54 -4.80 8.62
CA ASP A 23 9.56 -3.70 8.77
C ASP A 23 10.24 -2.37 9.17
N SER A 24 11.25 -2.44 10.03
CA SER A 24 11.95 -1.27 10.53
C SER A 24 12.72 -0.56 9.42
N ALA A 25 13.23 -1.28 8.42
CA ALA A 25 13.84 -0.65 7.24
C ALA A 25 12.78 0.12 6.43
N THR A 26 11.61 -0.49 6.18
CA THR A 26 10.52 0.19 5.47
C THR A 26 10.01 1.44 6.17
N ARG A 27 9.99 1.44 7.52
CA ARG A 27 9.57 2.58 8.35
C ARG A 27 10.62 3.70 8.47
N THR A 28 11.89 3.37 8.32
CA THR A 28 12.99 4.34 8.48
C THR A 28 13.36 4.97 7.14
N THR A 29 13.04 4.31 6.04
CA THR A 29 13.31 4.79 4.70
C THR A 29 12.42 5.97 4.33
N PRO A 30 12.98 7.03 3.69
CA PRO A 30 12.23 8.20 3.26
C PRO A 30 11.23 7.88 2.13
N THR A 31 11.60 7.00 1.20
CA THR A 31 10.74 6.60 0.09
C THR A 31 10.82 5.11 -0.21
N LEU A 32 9.68 4.44 -0.45
CA LEU A 32 9.72 2.99 -0.69
C LEU A 32 10.54 2.63 -1.94
N PHE A 33 10.62 3.54 -2.91
CA PHE A 33 11.51 3.43 -4.08
C PHE A 33 13.01 3.38 -3.75
N ASP A 34 13.42 3.89 -2.59
CA ASP A 34 14.81 3.80 -2.15
C ASP A 34 15.14 2.39 -1.61
N LEU A 35 14.12 1.56 -1.38
CA LEU A 35 14.34 0.19 -0.93
C LEU A 35 14.90 -0.67 -2.07
N PRO A 36 15.91 -1.52 -1.78
CA PRO A 36 16.48 -2.41 -2.77
C PRO A 36 15.44 -3.44 -3.23
N GLY A 37 15.21 -3.51 -4.54
CA GLY A 37 14.23 -4.42 -5.16
C GLY A 37 12.82 -3.86 -5.27
N PHE A 38 12.61 -2.57 -4.96
CA PHE A 38 11.33 -1.89 -5.17
C PHE A 38 11.15 -1.52 -6.64
N ASP A 39 10.69 -2.49 -7.43
CA ASP A 39 10.41 -2.35 -8.85
C ASP A 39 8.90 -2.44 -9.13
N SER A 40 8.50 -2.21 -10.39
CA SER A 40 7.09 -2.31 -10.83
C SER A 40 6.43 -3.65 -10.46
N LEU A 41 7.19 -4.74 -10.42
CA LEU A 41 6.71 -6.06 -10.02
C LEU A 41 6.51 -6.17 -8.50
N ALA A 42 7.38 -5.53 -7.71
CA ALA A 42 7.22 -5.44 -6.27
C ALA A 42 5.98 -4.61 -5.91
N VAL A 43 5.71 -3.52 -6.65
CA VAL A 43 4.51 -2.71 -6.49
C VAL A 43 3.25 -3.56 -6.66
N VAL A 44 3.15 -4.32 -7.75
CA VAL A 44 1.99 -5.20 -8.00
C VAL A 44 1.85 -6.27 -6.91
N ALA A 45 2.95 -6.90 -6.48
CA ALA A 45 2.92 -7.91 -5.43
C ALA A 45 2.53 -7.35 -4.04
N VAL A 46 2.99 -6.14 -3.71
CA VAL A 46 2.62 -5.43 -2.48
C VAL A 46 1.13 -5.10 -2.50
N LEU A 47 0.62 -4.60 -3.62
CA LEU A 47 -0.79 -4.28 -3.79
C LEU A 47 -1.68 -5.51 -3.71
N ASP A 48 -1.40 -6.55 -4.49
CA ASP A 48 -2.18 -7.80 -4.49
C ASP A 48 -2.29 -8.39 -3.08
N ARG A 49 -1.19 -8.33 -2.32
CA ARG A 49 -1.17 -8.74 -0.91
C ARG A 49 -2.03 -7.83 -0.04
N LEU A 50 -1.94 -6.51 -0.19
CA LEU A 50 -2.70 -5.55 0.62
C LEU A 50 -4.20 -5.62 0.32
N GLU A 51 -4.56 -5.74 -0.96
CA GLU A 51 -5.92 -5.99 -1.44
C GLU A 51 -6.50 -7.25 -0.81
N SER A 52 -5.76 -8.36 -0.86
CA SER A 52 -6.17 -9.62 -0.26
C SER A 52 -6.25 -9.57 1.27
N GLU A 53 -5.39 -8.81 1.96
CA GLU A 53 -5.42 -8.70 3.43
C GLU A 53 -6.48 -7.73 3.96
N LEU A 54 -6.86 -6.74 3.14
CA LEU A 54 -7.84 -5.72 3.51
C LEU A 54 -9.23 -5.99 2.90
N ASP A 55 -9.34 -6.99 2.03
CA ASP A 55 -10.55 -7.30 1.24
C ASP A 55 -11.02 -6.07 0.45
N VAL A 56 -10.08 -5.42 -0.22
CA VAL A 56 -10.32 -4.23 -1.06
C VAL A 56 -9.71 -4.40 -2.44
N GLU A 57 -10.24 -3.65 -3.40
CA GLU A 57 -9.71 -3.60 -4.77
C GLU A 57 -9.17 -2.18 -5.02
N VAL A 58 -7.86 -2.06 -5.27
CA VAL A 58 -7.23 -0.78 -5.59
C VAL A 58 -7.25 -0.61 -7.11
N PRO A 59 -8.01 0.37 -7.64
CA PRO A 59 -8.04 0.58 -9.08
C PRO A 59 -6.68 0.98 -9.60
N ALA A 60 -6.29 0.41 -10.75
CA ALA A 60 -4.98 0.63 -11.35
C ALA A 60 -4.65 2.10 -11.67
N ASP A 61 -5.69 2.93 -11.83
CA ASP A 61 -5.58 4.37 -12.05
C ASP A 61 -5.00 5.11 -10.83
N LEU A 62 -5.19 4.56 -9.62
CA LEU A 62 -4.63 5.10 -8.37
C LEU A 62 -3.22 4.57 -8.08
N ILE A 63 -2.74 3.56 -8.84
CA ILE A 63 -1.38 3.02 -8.72
C ILE A 63 -0.41 3.98 -9.42
N VAL A 64 -0.15 5.11 -8.76
CA VAL A 64 0.79 6.14 -9.23
C VAL A 64 2.07 6.11 -8.40
N PRO A 65 3.23 6.49 -8.97
CA PRO A 65 4.48 6.53 -8.22
C PRO A 65 4.38 7.35 -6.92
N GLU A 66 3.65 8.46 -6.95
CA GLU A 66 3.43 9.34 -5.79
C GLU A 66 2.83 8.61 -4.57
N ALA A 67 2.00 7.58 -4.80
CA ALA A 67 1.44 6.77 -3.73
C ALA A 67 2.47 5.87 -3.03
N PHE A 68 3.56 5.53 -3.74
CA PHE A 68 4.65 4.70 -3.22
C PHE A 68 5.86 5.55 -2.78
N GLU A 69 5.79 6.88 -2.89
CA GLU A 69 6.83 7.76 -2.38
C GLU A 69 6.98 7.69 -0.87
N SER A 70 5.98 7.22 -0.12
CA SER A 70 6.06 7.09 1.33
C SER A 70 5.05 6.08 1.85
N LEU A 71 5.36 5.45 2.99
CA LEU A 71 4.41 4.59 3.71
C LEU A 71 3.10 5.32 4.04
N GLU A 72 3.20 6.62 4.35
CA GLU A 72 2.04 7.45 4.66
C GLU A 72 1.14 7.66 3.44
N SER A 73 1.69 7.94 2.26
CA SER A 73 0.92 8.09 1.02
C SER A 73 0.19 6.80 0.65
N LEU A 74 0.87 5.66 0.77
CA LEU A 74 0.29 4.35 0.48
C LEU A 74 -0.81 3.99 1.48
N THR A 75 -0.59 4.35 2.76
CA THR A 75 -1.61 4.23 3.82
C THR A 75 -2.83 5.09 3.51
N ASP A 76 -2.64 6.34 3.08
CA ASP A 76 -3.73 7.27 2.75
C ASP A 76 -4.54 6.77 1.56
N LEU A 77 -3.88 6.23 0.54
CA LEU A 77 -4.52 5.60 -0.61
C LEU A 77 -5.40 4.42 -0.20
N LEU A 78 -4.90 3.54 0.67
CA LEU A 78 -5.69 2.39 1.16
C LEU A 78 -6.82 2.83 2.10
N ALA A 79 -6.58 3.85 2.93
CA ALA A 79 -7.63 4.45 3.75
C ALA A 79 -8.74 5.04 2.87
N ALA A 80 -8.39 5.71 1.76
CA ALA A 80 -9.34 6.20 0.78
C ALA A 80 -10.09 5.05 0.07
N ALA A 81 -9.38 4.00 -0.35
CA ALA A 81 -9.98 2.83 -1.01
C ALA A 81 -10.96 2.09 -0.08
N THR A 82 -10.60 1.88 1.18
CA THR A 82 -11.46 1.25 2.20
C THR A 82 -12.63 2.14 2.63
N ALA A 83 -12.45 3.47 2.59
CA ALA A 83 -13.48 4.44 2.98
C ALA A 83 -14.46 4.78 1.84
N THR A 84 -14.13 4.43 0.60
CA THR A 84 -15.02 4.57 -0.54
C THR A 84 -15.73 3.23 -0.73
N PRO A 85 -16.85 2.94 -0.03
CA PRO A 85 -17.68 1.83 -0.46
C PRO A 85 -18.07 2.12 -1.90
N MET A 86 -17.92 1.12 -2.75
CA MET A 86 -18.49 1.07 -4.09
C MET A 86 -19.96 1.53 -4.04
N THR A 87 -20.20 2.83 -4.17
CA THR A 87 -21.51 3.39 -4.46
C THR A 87 -21.61 3.34 -5.95
N GLU A 88 -22.04 2.17 -6.40
CA GLU A 88 -22.75 1.96 -7.65
C GLU A 88 -23.70 3.14 -7.88
N ALA A 89 -23.34 4.02 -8.80
CA ALA A 89 -24.20 5.06 -9.32
C ALA A 89 -24.26 4.89 -10.84
N THR A 90 -25.09 3.94 -11.27
CA THR A 90 -25.55 3.83 -12.66
C THR A 90 -26.93 4.47 -12.77
N PRO A 91 -27.11 5.53 -13.57
CA PRO A 91 -28.39 5.83 -14.21
C PRO A 91 -28.48 5.25 -15.63
#